data_AF-R6TRW4-F1
#
_entry.id   AF-R6TRW4-F1
#
_cell.length_a   1.000
_cell.length_b   1.000
_cell.length_c   1.000
_cell.angle_alpha   90.00
_cell.angle_beta   90.00
_cell.angle_gamma   90.00
#
_symmetry.space_group_name_H-M   'P 1'
#
loop_
_entity.id
_entity.type
_entity.pdbx_description
1 polymer ?
#
loop_
_entity_poly.entity_id
_entity_poly.type
_entity_poly.pdbx_seq_one_letter_code
_entity_poly.pdbx_strand_id
1 'polypeptide(L)'
;MQSDTDKRTGDARTGRSAAVFALAFLCSVALIVSVSLLCCRYFSGTPGKVWVEMIIGGGLMLLSIPAHLCGKKHTGLYLIPLFLNSVAGGLFAYCYFRNKSLSPTAEQMVLPLLIAVGYAAILLTVALVMVQNGGRKPFRILYTVLLLANPVCGIVSIVFWMIRGGVLFPMLFFLLVPVLMYGLFFLGVAGPSKSSASGEVFRHISFASYGFALLIGLVVLLILSEGEAAEGLLEGALDSLDLPAGGNKKSK
;
A
#
# COMPACT_ATOMS: atom_id res chain seq x y z
N MET A 1 -6.48 44.48 -7.10
CA MET A 1 -6.74 43.70 -8.32
C MET A 1 -5.82 42.48 -8.46
N GLN A 2 -4.52 42.58 -8.18
CA GLN A 2 -3.58 41.44 -8.25
C GLN A 2 -3.84 40.35 -7.18
N SER A 3 -4.33 40.74 -6.00
CA SER A 3 -4.71 39.85 -4.88
C SER A 3 -5.81 38.83 -5.20
N ASP A 4 -6.83 39.21 -5.97
CA ASP A 4 -7.98 38.33 -6.23
C ASP A 4 -7.69 37.28 -7.32
N THR A 5 -6.82 37.64 -8.27
CA THR A 5 -6.37 36.74 -9.34
C THR A 5 -5.46 35.63 -8.81
N ASP A 6 -4.57 35.96 -7.87
CA ASP A 6 -3.69 34.99 -7.20
C ASP A 6 -4.48 34.02 -6.30
N LYS A 7 -5.56 34.50 -5.67
CA LYS A 7 -6.45 33.66 -4.84
C LYS A 7 -7.25 32.65 -5.67
N ARG A 8 -7.87 33.09 -6.77
CA ARG A 8 -8.63 32.20 -7.68
C ARG A 8 -7.76 31.13 -8.33
N THR A 9 -6.51 31.44 -8.64
CA THR A 9 -5.58 30.47 -9.25
C THR A 9 -5.05 29.44 -8.24
N GLY A 10 -4.93 29.80 -6.97
CA GLY A 10 -4.59 28.88 -5.88
C GLY A 10 -5.70 27.86 -5.58
N ASP A 11 -6.95 28.30 -5.51
CA ASP A 11 -8.11 27.44 -5.19
C ASP A 11 -8.34 26.38 -6.30
N ALA A 12 -8.23 26.77 -7.57
CA ALA A 12 -8.37 25.87 -8.71
C ALA A 12 -7.27 24.78 -8.77
N ARG A 13 -6.03 25.10 -8.38
CA ARG A 13 -4.91 24.15 -8.35
C ARG A 13 -5.06 23.10 -7.25
N THR A 14 -5.54 23.52 -6.09
CA THR A 14 -5.70 22.63 -4.94
C THR A 14 -6.90 21.70 -5.12
N GLY A 15 -7.98 22.19 -5.74
CA GLY A 15 -9.12 21.35 -6.15
C GLY A 15 -8.73 20.24 -7.14
N ARG A 16 -7.86 20.55 -8.12
CA ARG A 16 -7.29 19.55 -9.03
C ARG A 16 -6.47 18.49 -8.28
N SER A 17 -5.69 18.90 -7.29
CA SER A 17 -4.86 17.97 -6.50
C SER A 17 -5.72 17.01 -5.65
N ALA A 18 -6.83 17.48 -5.10
CA ALA A 18 -7.78 16.65 -4.36
C ALA A 18 -8.48 15.60 -5.25
N ALA A 19 -8.93 16.00 -6.44
CA ALA A 19 -9.54 15.08 -7.40
C ALA A 19 -8.56 14.00 -7.86
N VAL A 20 -7.30 14.40 -8.09
CA VAL A 20 -6.27 13.45 -8.51
C VAL A 20 -5.83 12.53 -7.36
N PHE A 21 -5.76 13.02 -6.12
CA PHE A 21 -5.62 12.18 -4.92
C PHE A 21 -6.69 11.08 -4.88
N ALA A 22 -7.95 11.46 -5.05
CA ALA A 22 -9.07 10.52 -5.01
C ALA A 22 -8.97 9.46 -6.11
N LEU A 23 -8.65 9.89 -7.34
CA LEU A 23 -8.46 8.98 -8.47
C LEU A 23 -7.30 8.01 -8.23
N ALA A 24 -6.13 8.50 -7.80
CA ALA A 24 -4.95 7.68 -7.56
C ALA A 24 -5.21 6.65 -6.44
N PHE A 25 -5.87 7.07 -5.36
CA PHE A 25 -6.27 6.18 -4.28
C PHE A 25 -7.23 5.09 -4.76
N LEU A 26 -8.33 5.46 -5.42
CA LEU A 26 -9.33 4.51 -5.93
C LEU A 26 -8.72 3.51 -6.92
N CYS A 27 -7.87 3.98 -7.85
CA CYS A 27 -7.15 3.10 -8.76
C CYS A 27 -6.25 2.11 -8.01
N SER A 28 -5.51 2.57 -6.99
CA SER A 28 -4.61 1.72 -6.23
C SER A 28 -5.37 0.63 -5.47
N VAL A 29 -6.46 1.02 -4.78
CA VAL A 29 -7.34 0.09 -4.07
C VAL A 29 -7.97 -0.92 -5.01
N ALA A 30 -8.53 -0.46 -6.13
CA ALA A 30 -9.15 -1.34 -7.12
C ALA A 30 -8.16 -2.39 -7.65
N LEU A 31 -6.93 -1.97 -7.96
CA LEU A 31 -5.90 -2.87 -8.48
C LEU A 31 -5.38 -3.83 -7.39
N ILE A 32 -5.13 -3.36 -6.17
CA ILE A 32 -4.70 -4.23 -5.05
C ILE A 32 -5.75 -5.32 -4.79
N VAL A 33 -7.03 -4.93 -4.69
CA VAL A 33 -8.15 -5.86 -4.48
C VAL A 33 -8.28 -6.82 -5.66
N SER A 34 -8.30 -6.31 -6.89
CA SER A 34 -8.52 -7.14 -8.09
C SER A 34 -7.39 -8.14 -8.28
N VAL A 35 -6.12 -7.72 -8.14
CA VAL A 35 -4.96 -8.60 -8.24
C VAL A 35 -4.98 -9.63 -7.12
N SER A 36 -5.26 -9.23 -5.88
CA SER A 36 -5.35 -10.17 -4.76
C SER A 36 -6.41 -11.25 -5.00
N LEU A 37 -7.62 -10.85 -5.42
CA LEU A 37 -8.71 -11.79 -5.73
C LEU A 37 -8.38 -12.69 -6.92
N LEU A 38 -7.84 -12.12 -7.99
CA LEU A 38 -7.46 -12.85 -9.19
C LEU A 38 -6.40 -13.90 -8.84
N CYS A 39 -5.32 -13.48 -8.18
CA CYS A 39 -4.24 -14.39 -7.82
C CYS A 39 -4.71 -15.47 -6.83
N CYS A 40 -5.53 -15.13 -5.84
CA CYS A 40 -6.11 -16.14 -4.94
C CYS A 40 -7.00 -17.13 -5.68
N ARG A 41 -7.76 -16.71 -6.68
CA ARG A 41 -8.64 -17.61 -7.43
C ARG A 41 -7.89 -18.49 -8.43
N TYR A 42 -6.89 -17.95 -9.12
CA TYR A 42 -6.17 -18.65 -10.19
C TYR A 42 -5.01 -19.51 -9.68
N PHE A 43 -4.38 -19.14 -8.56
CA PHE A 43 -3.19 -19.82 -8.04
C PHE A 43 -3.43 -20.54 -6.70
N SER A 44 -4.68 -20.63 -6.21
CA SER A 44 -5.03 -21.38 -4.98
C SER A 44 -4.79 -22.90 -5.06
N GLY A 45 -4.49 -23.44 -6.24
CA GLY A 45 -4.23 -24.87 -6.44
C GLY A 45 -2.85 -25.21 -6.97
N THR A 46 -1.98 -24.23 -7.24
CA THR A 46 -0.62 -24.50 -7.73
C THR A 46 0.35 -24.53 -6.55
N PRO A 47 1.11 -25.64 -6.35
CA PRO A 47 2.25 -25.62 -5.44
C PRO A 47 3.32 -24.72 -6.07
N GLY A 48 3.41 -23.49 -5.58
CA GLY A 48 4.31 -22.47 -6.09
C GLY A 48 4.99 -21.75 -4.93
N LYS A 49 6.28 -21.46 -5.10
CA LYS A 49 7.12 -20.78 -4.10
C LYS A 49 6.61 -19.36 -3.91
N VAL A 50 6.14 -19.01 -2.70
CA VAL A 50 5.63 -17.67 -2.30
C VAL A 50 6.56 -16.52 -2.73
N TRP A 51 7.85 -16.80 -2.82
CA TRP A 51 8.89 -15.89 -3.28
C TRP A 51 8.76 -15.46 -4.75
N VAL A 52 8.12 -16.24 -5.60
CA VAL A 52 7.99 -15.91 -7.03
C VAL A 52 7.17 -14.65 -7.20
N GLU A 53 6.02 -14.55 -6.53
CA GLU A 53 5.17 -13.36 -6.64
C GLU A 53 5.80 -12.14 -5.96
N MET A 54 6.60 -12.35 -4.92
CA MET A 54 7.41 -11.31 -4.30
C MET A 54 8.46 -10.76 -5.27
N ILE A 55 9.18 -11.64 -5.98
CA ILE A 55 10.19 -11.25 -6.98
C ILE A 55 9.52 -10.55 -8.17
N ILE A 56 8.38 -11.07 -8.66
CA ILE A 56 7.62 -10.43 -9.74
C ILE A 56 7.17 -9.03 -9.32
N GLY A 57 6.61 -8.87 -8.11
CA GLY A 57 6.20 -7.58 -7.58
C GLY A 57 7.37 -6.60 -7.48
N GLY A 58 8.51 -7.02 -6.93
CA GLY A 58 9.73 -6.21 -6.89
C GLY A 58 10.26 -5.85 -8.29
N GLY A 59 10.20 -6.79 -9.23
CA GLY A 59 10.54 -6.57 -10.63
C GLY A 59 9.65 -5.52 -11.30
N LEU A 60 8.34 -5.55 -11.05
CA LEU A 60 7.40 -4.52 -11.55
C LEU A 60 7.70 -3.13 -10.98
N MET A 61 8.04 -3.05 -9.69
CA MET A 61 8.49 -1.80 -9.08
C MET A 61 9.75 -1.26 -9.77
N LEU A 62 10.77 -2.10 -9.98
CA LEU A 62 12.01 -1.70 -10.66
C LEU A 62 11.77 -1.30 -12.12
N LEU A 63 10.92 -2.04 -12.84
CA LEU A 63 10.55 -1.75 -14.23
C LEU A 63 9.81 -0.41 -14.36
N SER A 64 9.16 0.06 -13.30
CA SER A 64 8.49 1.35 -13.29
C SER A 64 9.44 2.55 -13.19
N ILE A 65 10.69 2.36 -12.75
CA ILE A 65 11.67 3.45 -12.56
C ILE A 65 11.98 4.18 -13.87
N PRO A 66 12.32 3.50 -14.99
CA PRO A 66 12.51 4.17 -16.28
C PRO A 66 11.30 5.03 -16.69
N ALA A 67 10.07 4.53 -16.50
CA ALA A 67 8.87 5.27 -16.84
C ALA A 67 8.71 6.55 -15.98
N HIS A 68 9.04 6.46 -14.68
CA HIS A 68 9.06 7.64 -13.80
C HIS A 68 10.08 8.68 -14.26
N LEU A 69 11.32 8.26 -14.57
CA LEU A 69 12.38 9.16 -15.01
C LEU A 69 12.06 9.84 -16.35
N CYS A 70 11.50 9.09 -17.30
CA CYS A 70 11.04 9.61 -18.59
C CYS A 70 9.80 10.50 -18.48
N GLY A 71 9.05 10.42 -17.37
CA GLY A 71 7.88 11.26 -17.08
C GLY A 71 8.17 12.76 -17.06
N LYS A 72 9.44 13.17 -16.89
CA LYS A 72 9.86 14.56 -17.03
C LYS A 72 9.59 15.13 -18.43
N LYS A 73 9.68 14.30 -19.48
CA LYS A 73 9.43 14.69 -20.88
C LYS A 73 7.95 14.52 -21.25
N HIS A 74 7.31 13.46 -20.77
CA HIS A 74 5.92 13.14 -21.04
C HIS A 74 5.16 12.84 -19.75
N THR A 75 4.40 13.82 -19.25
CA THR A 75 3.65 13.74 -18.00
C THR A 75 2.78 12.48 -17.86
N GLY A 76 2.22 11.97 -18.97
CA GLY A 76 1.39 10.76 -18.95
C GLY A 76 2.13 9.50 -18.50
N LEU A 77 3.47 9.44 -18.66
CA LEU A 77 4.26 8.28 -18.25
C LEU A 77 4.26 8.06 -16.73
N TYR A 78 3.95 9.08 -15.93
CA TYR A 78 3.80 8.92 -14.48
C TYR A 78 2.62 8.04 -14.06
N LEU A 79 1.68 7.74 -14.97
CA LEU A 79 0.60 6.79 -14.72
C LEU A 79 1.08 5.34 -14.77
N ILE A 80 2.17 5.06 -15.48
CA ILE A 80 2.73 3.70 -15.59
C ILE A 80 3.22 3.22 -14.20
N PRO A 81 4.02 3.99 -13.43
CA PRO A 81 4.37 3.57 -12.07
C PRO A 81 3.17 3.44 -11.14
N LEU A 82 2.16 4.31 -11.25
CA LEU A 82 0.92 4.16 -10.48
C LEU A 82 0.30 2.78 -10.71
N PHE A 83 0.17 2.37 -11.97
CA PHE A 83 -0.35 1.06 -12.34
C PHE A 83 0.54 -0.07 -11.84
N LEU A 84 1.83 -0.06 -12.19
CA LEU A 84 2.76 -1.15 -11.86
C LEU A 84 2.95 -1.33 -10.36
N ASN A 85 3.06 -0.25 -9.59
CA ASN A 85 3.19 -0.32 -8.13
C ASN A 85 1.90 -0.77 -7.44
N SER A 86 0.73 -0.48 -8.02
CA SER A 86 -0.55 -1.01 -7.50
C SER A 86 -0.69 -2.50 -7.75
N VAL A 87 -0.25 -2.99 -8.92
CA VAL A 87 -0.17 -4.43 -9.20
C VAL A 87 0.83 -5.10 -8.26
N ALA A 88 2.01 -4.50 -8.07
CA ALA A 88 3.01 -5.00 -7.12
C ALA A 88 2.45 -5.07 -5.69
N GLY A 89 1.76 -4.03 -5.22
CA GLY A 89 1.09 -4.03 -3.92
C GLY A 89 0.05 -5.15 -3.78
N GLY A 90 -0.71 -5.44 -4.84
CA GLY A 90 -1.63 -6.57 -4.89
C GLY A 90 -0.92 -7.94 -4.85
N LEU A 91 0.21 -8.09 -5.56
CA LEU A 91 1.03 -9.30 -5.51
C LEU A 91 1.65 -9.51 -4.12
N PHE A 92 2.12 -8.47 -3.45
CA PHE A 92 2.63 -8.55 -2.09
C PHE A 92 1.53 -8.95 -1.09
N ALA A 93 0.36 -8.32 -1.16
CA ALA A 93 -0.79 -8.72 -0.35
C ALA A 93 -1.18 -10.18 -0.61
N TYR A 94 -1.18 -10.61 -1.88
CA TYR A 94 -1.39 -12.01 -2.25
C TYR A 94 -0.36 -12.95 -1.62
N CYS A 95 0.94 -12.62 -1.65
CA CYS A 95 2.00 -13.43 -1.02
C CYS A 95 1.69 -13.69 0.47
N TYR A 96 1.25 -12.66 1.18
CA TYR A 96 0.82 -12.80 2.57
C TYR A 96 -0.34 -13.79 2.72
N PHE A 97 -1.42 -13.62 1.94
CA PHE A 97 -2.59 -14.50 2.04
C PHE A 97 -2.25 -15.94 1.68
N ARG A 98 -1.44 -16.15 0.64
CA ARG A 98 -0.94 -17.47 0.26
C ARG A 98 -0.11 -18.12 1.38
N ASN A 99 0.82 -17.36 1.97
CA ASN A 99 1.66 -17.84 3.07
C ASN A 99 0.83 -18.28 4.30
N LYS A 100 -0.27 -17.58 4.57
CA LYS A 100 -1.20 -17.97 5.65
C LYS A 100 -2.28 -18.96 5.22
N SER A 101 -2.18 -19.51 4.02
CA SER A 101 -3.17 -20.41 3.41
C SER A 101 -4.61 -19.83 3.43
N LEU A 102 -4.70 -18.51 3.35
CA LEU A 102 -5.95 -17.77 3.26
C LEU A 102 -6.25 -17.48 1.80
N SER A 103 -7.50 -17.69 1.39
CA SER A 103 -8.00 -17.30 0.06
C SER A 103 -9.15 -16.31 0.24
N PRO A 104 -8.87 -15.01 0.33
CA PRO A 104 -9.88 -13.97 0.43
C PRO A 104 -10.97 -14.12 -0.63
N THR A 105 -12.22 -14.17 -0.18
CA THR A 105 -13.38 -14.06 -1.07
C THR A 105 -13.79 -12.60 -1.24
N ALA A 106 -14.57 -12.32 -2.29
CA ALA A 106 -15.10 -10.97 -2.51
C ALA A 106 -15.89 -10.46 -1.30
N GLU A 107 -16.69 -11.32 -0.67
CA GLU A 107 -17.49 -10.99 0.52
C GLU A 107 -16.62 -10.59 1.72
N GLN A 108 -15.53 -11.31 1.96
CA GLN A 108 -14.60 -11.02 3.06
C GLN A 108 -13.84 -9.70 2.87
N MET A 109 -13.71 -9.23 1.62
CA MET A 109 -13.06 -7.96 1.31
C MET A 109 -13.99 -6.75 1.39
N VAL A 110 -15.32 -6.93 1.44
CA VAL A 110 -16.27 -5.81 1.45
C VAL A 110 -16.08 -4.91 2.66
N LEU A 111 -16.01 -5.48 3.86
CA LEU A 111 -15.90 -4.71 5.10
C LEU A 111 -14.59 -3.90 5.19
N PRO A 112 -13.38 -4.47 4.98
CA PRO A 112 -12.15 -3.67 4.98
C PRO A 112 -12.14 -2.62 3.87
N LEU A 113 -12.75 -2.90 2.71
CA LEU A 113 -12.89 -1.93 1.63
C LEU A 113 -13.78 -0.74 2.03
N LEU A 114 -14.94 -0.99 2.63
CA LEU A 114 -15.86 0.06 3.09
C LEU A 114 -15.19 0.96 4.14
N ILE A 115 -14.43 0.37 5.07
CA ILE A 115 -13.70 1.14 6.09
C ILE A 115 -12.64 2.02 5.42
N ALA A 116 -11.79 1.45 4.55
CA ALA A 116 -10.71 2.19 3.91
C ALA A 116 -11.22 3.30 2.97
N VAL A 117 -12.24 3.00 2.15
CA VAL A 117 -12.86 3.97 1.24
C VAL A 117 -13.63 5.04 2.01
N GLY A 118 -14.40 4.66 3.04
CA GLY A 118 -15.11 5.61 3.90
C GLY A 118 -14.16 6.56 4.60
N TYR A 119 -13.05 6.02 5.13
CA TYR A 119 -12.01 6.83 5.76
C TYR A 119 -11.32 7.79 4.78
N ALA A 120 -10.97 7.31 3.58
CA ALA A 120 -10.43 8.16 2.52
C ALA A 120 -11.42 9.24 2.06
N ALA A 121 -12.72 8.92 2.02
CA ALA A 121 -13.77 9.88 1.69
C ALA A 121 -13.86 10.99 2.75
N ILE A 122 -13.79 10.67 4.04
CA ILE A 122 -13.74 11.67 5.12
C ILE A 122 -12.52 12.59 4.95
N LEU A 123 -11.34 12.01 4.72
CA LEU A 123 -10.12 12.79 4.46
C LEU A 123 -10.28 13.69 3.23
N LEU A 124 -10.85 13.17 2.15
CA LEU A 124 -11.12 13.94 0.93
C LEU A 124 -12.11 15.08 1.18
N THR A 125 -13.18 14.86 1.94
CA THR A 125 -14.14 15.91 2.29
C THR A 125 -13.47 17.03 3.08
N VAL A 126 -12.68 16.69 4.10
CA VAL A 126 -11.94 17.69 4.88
C VAL A 126 -10.91 18.41 4.02
N ALA A 127 -10.23 17.69 3.11
CA ALA A 127 -9.34 18.28 2.12
C ALA A 127 -10.07 19.31 1.24
N LEU A 128 -11.22 18.96 0.67
CA LEU A 128 -12.01 19.87 -0.17
C LEU A 128 -12.52 21.08 0.60
N VAL A 129 -13.01 20.90 1.83
CA VAL A 129 -13.43 22.01 2.71
C VAL A 129 -12.25 22.92 3.04
N MET A 130 -11.07 22.34 3.30
CA MET A 130 -9.83 23.09 3.52
C MET A 130 -9.48 23.94 2.29
N VAL A 131 -9.61 23.39 1.08
CA VAL A 131 -9.41 24.13 -0.18
C VAL A 131 -10.39 25.27 -0.33
N GLN A 132 -11.70 25.00 -0.19
CA GLN A 132 -12.76 26.01 -0.34
C GLN A 132 -12.60 27.19 0.64
N ASN A 133 -11.97 26.94 1.79
CA ASN A 133 -11.71 27.96 2.80
C ASN A 133 -10.31 28.59 2.69
N GLY A 134 -9.61 28.43 1.57
CA GLY A 134 -8.30 29.05 1.32
C GLY A 134 -7.18 28.52 2.22
N GLY A 135 -7.22 27.24 2.60
CA GLY A 135 -6.14 26.60 3.38
C GLY A 135 -6.06 27.06 4.84
N ARG A 136 -7.16 27.55 5.42
CA ARG A 136 -7.21 28.01 6.82
C ARG A 136 -6.64 26.98 7.80
N LYS A 137 -5.84 27.47 8.75
CA LYS A 137 -5.17 26.69 9.80
C LYS A 137 -6.05 25.61 10.47
N PRO A 138 -7.29 25.89 10.94
CA PRO A 138 -8.10 24.87 11.62
C PRO A 138 -8.39 23.63 10.75
N PHE A 139 -8.70 23.80 9.46
CA PHE A 139 -8.97 22.67 8.57
C PHE A 139 -7.71 21.87 8.23
N ARG A 140 -6.56 22.55 8.13
CA ARG A 140 -5.27 21.88 7.95
C ARG A 140 -4.88 21.06 9.17
N ILE A 141 -5.13 21.59 10.38
CA ILE A 141 -4.94 20.85 11.64
C ILE A 141 -5.87 19.63 11.65
N LEU A 142 -7.16 19.81 11.37
CA LEU A 142 -8.12 18.71 11.32
C LEU A 142 -7.71 17.62 10.32
N TYR A 143 -7.32 18.00 9.10
CA TYR A 143 -6.83 17.07 8.09
C TYR A 143 -5.60 16.30 8.58
N THR A 144 -4.65 17.00 9.22
CA THR A 144 -3.42 16.39 9.73
C THR A 144 -3.74 15.43 10.89
N VAL A 145 -4.62 15.80 11.81
CA VAL A 145 -5.05 14.94 12.92
C VAL A 145 -5.72 13.68 12.39
N LEU A 146 -6.64 13.81 11.43
CA LEU A 146 -7.24 12.66 10.76
C LEU A 146 -6.15 11.82 10.08
N LEU A 147 -5.26 12.42 9.28
CA LEU A 147 -4.19 11.65 8.64
C LEU A 147 -3.29 10.91 9.64
N LEU A 148 -3.01 11.49 10.81
CA LEU A 148 -2.26 10.87 11.90
C LEU A 148 -3.05 9.78 12.65
N ALA A 149 -4.39 9.78 12.57
CA ALA A 149 -5.18 8.65 13.05
C ALA A 149 -4.99 7.40 12.16
N ASN A 150 -4.54 7.55 10.90
CA ASN A 150 -4.30 6.44 9.98
C ASN A 150 -3.25 5.44 10.52
N PRO A 151 -2.02 5.84 10.90
CA PRO A 151 -1.06 4.92 11.49
C PRO A 151 -1.56 4.30 12.79
N VAL A 152 -2.36 5.01 13.60
CA VAL A 152 -3.01 4.42 14.79
C VAL A 152 -3.97 3.30 14.40
N CYS A 153 -4.85 3.54 13.43
CA CYS A 153 -5.72 2.50 12.86
C CYS A 153 -4.92 1.34 12.26
N GLY A 154 -3.79 1.64 11.59
CA GLY A 154 -2.87 0.63 11.06
C GLY A 154 -2.28 -0.26 12.16
N ILE A 155 -1.81 0.33 13.26
CA ILE A 155 -1.29 -0.40 14.42
C ILE A 155 -2.40 -1.25 15.05
N VAL A 156 -3.59 -0.67 15.27
CA VAL A 156 -4.74 -1.42 15.80
C VAL A 156 -5.08 -2.59 14.89
N SER A 157 -5.06 -2.38 13.56
CA SER A 157 -5.27 -3.44 12.58
C SER A 157 -4.21 -4.54 12.71
N ILE A 158 -2.93 -4.19 12.87
CA ILE A 158 -1.87 -5.19 13.11
C ILE A 158 -2.11 -5.96 14.41
N VAL A 159 -2.44 -5.30 15.51
CA VAL A 159 -2.70 -5.96 16.80
C VAL A 159 -3.85 -6.97 16.67
N PHE A 160 -4.98 -6.55 16.09
CA PHE A 160 -6.11 -7.46 15.89
C PHE A 160 -5.82 -8.54 14.86
N TRP A 161 -5.04 -8.24 13.83
CA TRP A 161 -4.54 -9.24 12.89
C TRP A 161 -3.73 -10.32 13.61
N MET A 162 -2.81 -9.96 14.50
CA MET A 162 -2.02 -10.93 15.27
C MET A 162 -2.88 -11.78 16.23
N ILE A 163 -3.96 -11.21 16.79
CA ILE A 163 -4.82 -11.91 17.77
C ILE A 163 -5.87 -12.79 17.10
N ARG A 164 -6.54 -12.29 16.05
CA ARG A 164 -7.73 -12.93 15.45
C ARG A 164 -7.43 -13.62 14.13
N GLY A 165 -6.34 -13.27 13.45
CA GLY A 165 -6.05 -13.75 12.11
C GLY A 165 -7.13 -13.35 11.09
N GLY A 166 -7.30 -14.20 10.07
CA GLY A 166 -8.30 -14.02 9.03
C GLY A 166 -7.94 -12.95 7.98
N VAL A 167 -8.93 -12.53 7.21
CA VAL A 167 -8.74 -11.65 6.04
C VAL A 167 -8.91 -10.16 6.37
N LEU A 168 -9.81 -9.83 7.29
CA LEU A 168 -10.29 -8.46 7.52
C LEU A 168 -9.16 -7.50 7.91
N PHE A 169 -8.43 -7.81 8.98
CA PHE A 169 -7.42 -6.90 9.54
C PHE A 169 -6.14 -6.76 8.68
N PRO A 170 -5.54 -7.83 8.11
CA PRO A 170 -4.43 -7.65 7.17
C PRO A 170 -4.86 -6.88 5.92
N MET A 171 -6.06 -7.18 5.37
CA MET A 171 -6.55 -6.45 4.20
C MET A 171 -6.79 -4.97 4.51
N LEU A 172 -7.40 -4.67 5.66
CA LEU A 172 -7.60 -3.29 6.11
C LEU A 172 -6.26 -2.55 6.23
N PHE A 173 -5.23 -3.19 6.83
CA PHE A 173 -3.90 -2.61 6.92
C PHE A 173 -3.33 -2.29 5.53
N PHE A 174 -3.34 -3.24 4.59
CA PHE A 174 -2.83 -3.01 3.23
C PHE A 174 -3.58 -1.90 2.50
N LEU A 175 -4.89 -1.74 2.74
CA LEU A 175 -5.69 -0.68 2.12
C LEU A 175 -5.50 0.69 2.79
N LEU A 176 -5.10 0.75 4.06
CA LEU A 176 -4.80 2.01 4.76
C LEU A 176 -3.46 2.62 4.33
N VAL A 177 -2.51 1.81 3.88
CA VAL A 177 -1.18 2.24 3.39
C VAL A 177 -1.28 3.22 2.20
N PRO A 178 -2.02 2.94 1.11
CA PRO A 178 -2.19 3.93 0.04
C PRO A 178 -2.96 5.17 0.51
N VAL A 179 -3.92 5.06 1.45
CA VAL A 179 -4.57 6.25 2.04
C VAL A 179 -3.54 7.17 2.69
N LEU A 180 -2.63 6.59 3.50
CA LEU A 180 -1.59 7.35 4.19
C LEU A 180 -0.64 8.02 3.20
N MET A 181 -0.14 7.28 2.21
CA MET A 181 0.85 7.78 1.26
C MET A 181 0.31 8.91 0.39
N TYR A 182 -0.91 8.74 -0.16
CA TYR A 182 -1.53 9.81 -0.94
C TYR A 182 -1.98 10.98 -0.05
N GLY A 183 -2.35 10.72 1.21
CA GLY A 183 -2.74 11.78 2.14
C GLY A 183 -1.56 12.67 2.55
N LEU A 184 -0.39 12.06 2.79
CA LEU A 184 0.86 12.78 3.03
C LEU A 184 1.25 13.62 1.81
N PHE A 185 1.09 13.08 0.60
CA PHE A 185 1.26 13.83 -0.64
C PHE A 185 0.34 15.06 -0.68
N PHE A 186 -0.96 14.88 -0.43
CA PHE A 186 -1.92 15.98 -0.48
C PHE A 186 -1.58 17.06 0.54
N LEU A 187 -1.17 16.69 1.76
CA LEU A 187 -0.73 17.65 2.78
C LEU A 187 0.52 18.44 2.34
N GLY A 188 1.44 17.80 1.62
CA GLY A 188 2.63 18.43 1.05
C GLY A 188 2.31 19.43 -0.06
N VAL A 189 1.37 19.10 -0.96
CA VAL A 189 0.97 19.98 -2.07
C VAL A 189 -0.01 21.07 -1.67
N ALA A 190 -0.82 20.84 -0.64
CA ALA A 190 -1.73 21.85 -0.08
C ALA A 190 -1.03 22.89 0.81
N GLY A 191 0.31 22.89 0.87
CA GLY A 191 1.11 23.90 1.57
C GLY A 191 1.23 25.23 0.80
N PRO A 192 1.68 26.32 1.47
CA PRO A 192 1.74 27.68 0.89
C PRO A 192 2.84 27.91 -0.17
N SER A 193 3.41 26.85 -0.76
CA SER A 193 4.54 27.00 -1.69
C SER A 193 4.12 27.05 -3.17
N LYS A 194 4.88 27.84 -3.92
CA LYS A 194 4.63 28.30 -5.29
C LYS A 194 4.69 27.18 -6.33
N SER A 195 3.86 27.37 -7.37
CA SER A 195 4.05 26.87 -8.74
C SER A 195 4.20 25.35 -8.88
N SER A 196 3.08 24.67 -9.10
CA SER A 196 3.11 23.30 -9.58
C SER A 196 2.35 23.20 -10.90
N ALA A 197 3.10 23.13 -12.00
CA ALA A 197 2.57 22.76 -13.31
C ALA A 197 1.92 21.37 -13.21
N SER A 198 0.94 21.06 -14.05
CA SER A 198 0.22 19.76 -14.03
C SER A 198 1.15 18.54 -14.04
N GLY A 199 2.35 18.65 -14.62
CA GLY A 199 3.39 17.62 -14.61
C GLY A 199 3.92 17.23 -13.23
N GLU A 200 3.91 18.14 -12.27
CA GLU A 200 4.41 17.88 -10.93
C GLU A 200 3.44 17.05 -10.08
N VAL A 201 2.12 17.26 -10.22
CA VAL A 201 1.10 16.47 -9.51
C VAL A 201 1.22 14.98 -9.84
N PHE A 202 1.33 14.64 -11.13
CA PHE A 202 1.52 13.26 -11.57
C PHE A 202 2.87 12.67 -11.13
N ARG A 203 3.94 13.47 -11.13
CA ARG A 203 5.24 13.07 -10.57
C ARG A 203 5.12 12.65 -9.11
N HIS A 204 4.41 13.44 -8.30
CA HIS A 204 4.27 13.16 -6.88
C HIS A 204 3.39 11.94 -6.58
N ILE A 205 2.33 11.72 -7.35
CA ILE A 205 1.52 10.49 -7.26
C ILE A 205 2.35 9.27 -7.61
N SER A 206 3.13 9.37 -8.68
CA SER A 206 4.05 8.32 -9.06
C SER A 206 5.02 8.02 -7.91
N PHE A 207 5.56 9.05 -7.24
CA PHE A 207 6.39 8.89 -6.05
C PHE A 207 5.66 8.23 -4.87
N ALA A 208 4.45 8.67 -4.56
CA ALA A 208 3.61 8.09 -3.51
C ALA A 208 3.27 6.61 -3.80
N SER A 209 3.16 6.25 -5.09
CA SER A 209 2.90 4.87 -5.51
C SER A 209 4.04 3.91 -5.14
N TYR A 210 5.29 4.35 -5.28
CA TYR A 210 6.44 3.60 -4.79
C TYR A 210 6.42 3.48 -3.27
N GLY A 211 6.08 4.57 -2.57
CA GLY A 211 6.03 4.59 -1.10
C GLY A 211 5.08 3.53 -0.54
N PHE A 212 3.87 3.43 -1.08
CA PHE A 212 2.91 2.44 -0.58
C PHE A 212 3.32 1.01 -0.96
N ALA A 213 3.77 0.78 -2.21
CA ALA A 213 4.15 -0.55 -2.66
C ALA A 213 5.38 -1.06 -1.89
N LEU A 214 6.36 -0.20 -1.64
CA LEU A 214 7.54 -0.52 -0.84
C LEU A 214 7.15 -0.86 0.60
N LEU A 215 6.25 -0.10 1.21
CA LEU A 215 5.83 -0.34 2.59
C LEU A 215 5.08 -1.67 2.72
N ILE A 216 4.14 -1.96 1.81
CA ILE A 216 3.45 -3.25 1.77
C ILE A 216 4.47 -4.38 1.56
N GLY A 217 5.35 -4.23 0.57
CA GLY A 217 6.39 -5.22 0.28
C GLY A 217 7.29 -5.50 1.47
N LEU A 218 7.78 -4.46 2.15
CA LEU A 218 8.65 -4.61 3.32
C LEU A 218 7.93 -5.33 4.47
N VAL A 219 6.68 -4.99 4.76
CA VAL A 219 5.89 -5.68 5.80
C VAL A 219 5.72 -7.16 5.45
N VAL A 220 5.38 -7.47 4.20
CA VAL A 220 5.21 -8.86 3.76
C VAL A 220 6.54 -9.61 3.80
N LEU A 221 7.63 -9.00 3.35
CA LEU A 221 8.97 -9.59 3.37
C LEU A 221 9.39 -9.97 4.79
N LEU A 222 9.15 -9.08 5.77
CA LEU A 222 9.45 -9.37 7.17
C LEU A 222 8.66 -10.57 7.68
N ILE A 223 7.36 -10.64 7.37
CA ILE A 223 6.50 -11.76 7.79
C ILE A 223 6.95 -13.09 7.18
N LEU A 224 7.34 -13.09 5.90
CA LEU A 224 7.86 -14.29 5.24
C LEU A 224 9.20 -14.73 5.87
N SER A 225 10.09 -13.77 6.11
CA SER A 225 11.42 -14.03 6.69
C SER A 225 11.34 -14.59 8.11
N GLU A 226 10.42 -14.08 8.94
CA GLU A 226 10.19 -14.61 10.29
C GLU A 226 9.60 -16.03 10.25
N GLY A 227 8.75 -16.33 9.27
CA GLY A 227 8.21 -17.68 9.07
C GLY A 227 9.30 -18.70 8.78
N GLU A 228 10.18 -18.41 7.83
CA GLU A 228 11.28 -19.32 7.45
C GLU A 228 12.30 -19.50 8.58
N ALA A 229 12.62 -18.43 9.32
CA ALA A 229 13.53 -18.52 10.46
C ALA A 229 12.99 -19.44 11.57
N ALA A 230 11.67 -19.43 11.80
CA ALA A 230 11.02 -20.30 12.78
C ALA A 230 10.98 -21.77 12.32
N GLU A 231 10.69 -22.01 11.03
CA GLU A 231 10.70 -23.36 10.45
C GLU A 231 12.09 -23.99 10.48
N GLY A 232 13.14 -23.24 10.09
CA GLY A 232 14.52 -23.74 10.14
C GLY A 232 15.02 -24.05 11.55
N LEU A 233 14.55 -23.31 12.56
CA LEU A 233 14.89 -23.59 13.96
C LEU A 233 14.20 -24.88 14.47
N LEU A 234 12.97 -25.13 14.03
CA LEU A 234 12.24 -26.35 14.35
C LEU A 234 12.86 -27.58 13.66
N GLU A 235 13.21 -27.47 12.39
CA GLU A 235 13.88 -28.55 11.63
C GLU A 235 15.24 -28.88 12.23
N GLY A 236 16.05 -27.86 12.55
CA GLY A 236 17.33 -28.05 13.25
C GLY A 236 17.18 -28.65 14.66
N ALA A 237 16.08 -28.35 15.36
CA ALA A 237 15.79 -28.97 16.66
C ALA A 237 15.37 -30.44 16.52
N LEU A 238 14.57 -30.77 15.49
CA LEU A 238 14.18 -32.15 15.17
C LEU A 238 15.38 -33.00 14.76
N ASP A 239 16.26 -32.48 13.90
CA ASP A 239 17.51 -33.16 13.51
C ASP A 239 18.45 -33.40 14.69
N SER A 240 18.42 -32.52 15.71
CA SER A 240 19.20 -32.69 16.94
C SER A 240 18.61 -33.70 17.92
N LEU A 241 17.31 -33.99 17.82
CA LEU A 241 16.59 -34.98 18.63
C LEU A 241 16.67 -36.39 18.01
N ASP A 242 16.85 -36.49 16.70
CA ASP A 242 17.24 -37.72 16.01
C ASP A 242 18.74 -38.01 16.25
N LEU A 243 19.07 -38.42 17.48
CA LEU A 243 20.38 -38.96 17.82
C LEU A 243 20.68 -40.22 16.99
N PRO A 244 21.96 -40.46 16.64
CA PRO A 244 22.35 -41.37 15.57
C PRO A 244 21.91 -42.80 15.88
N ALA A 245 21.30 -43.44 14.88
CA ALA A 245 21.05 -44.87 14.85
C ALA A 245 22.26 -45.60 15.45
N GLY A 246 22.02 -46.26 16.59
CA GLY A 246 23.03 -46.94 17.38
C GLY A 246 23.97 -47.73 16.47
N GLY A 247 25.19 -47.22 16.34
CA GLY A 247 26.28 -47.88 15.64
C GLY A 247 26.50 -49.22 16.32
N ASN A 248 25.93 -50.26 15.72
CA ASN A 248 26.06 -51.63 16.18
C ASN A 248 27.55 -51.99 16.07
N LYS A 249 28.26 -51.89 17.21
CA LYS A 249 29.61 -52.41 17.37
C LYS A 249 29.56 -53.89 17.02
N LYS A 250 30.14 -54.25 15.87
CA LYS A 250 30.48 -55.65 15.56
C LYS A 250 31.37 -56.18 16.69
N SER A 251 30.78 -57.04 17.51
CA SER A 251 31.49 -57.90 18.44
C SER A 251 31.75 -59.24 17.75
N LYS A 252 33.04 -59.49 17.51
CA LYS A 252 33.70 -60.76 17.12
C LYS A 252 33.42 -61.28 15.71
#